data_AF-A0A7W6GEL2-F1
#
_entry.id   AF-A0A7W6GEL2-F1
#
_cell.length_a   1.000
_cell.length_b   1.000
_cell.length_c   1.000
_cell.angle_alpha   90.00
_cell.angle_beta   90.00
_cell.angle_gamma   90.00
#
_symmetry.space_group_name_H-M   'P 1'
#
loop_
_entity.id
_entity.type
_entity.pdbx_description
1 polymer ?
#
loop_
_entity_poly.entity_id
_entity_poly.type
_entity_poly.pdbx_seq_one_letter_code
_entity_poly.pdbx_strand_id
1 'polypeptide(L)' 'MPPRAKKFIGVFVLLIGVMAYAFVVLTVGQIRMADAGPLAQLAFFAFFGLIWIVPAALLIRWMERVGPPR' A
#
# COMPACT_ATOMS: atom_id res chain seq x y z
N MET A 1 21.80 -9.88 6.63
CA MET A 1 21.74 -9.29 5.28
C MET A 1 22.42 -7.93 5.32
N PRO A 2 23.28 -7.58 4.34
CA PRO A 2 23.86 -6.25 4.28
C PRO A 2 22.73 -5.18 4.26
N PRO A 3 22.82 -4.10 5.06
CA PRO A 3 21.73 -3.13 5.24
C PRO A 3 21.19 -2.53 3.94
N ARG A 4 22.04 -2.45 2.91
CA ARG A 4 21.71 -1.92 1.59
C ARG A 4 20.80 -2.85 0.78
N ALA A 5 21.00 -4.16 0.86
CA ALA A 5 20.21 -5.15 0.12
C ALA A 5 18.77 -5.26 0.65
N LYS A 6 18.59 -5.17 1.97
CA LYS A 6 17.26 -5.21 2.59
C LYS A 6 16.42 -3.98 2.22
N LYS A 7 17.03 -2.79 2.11
CA LYS A 7 16.36 -1.59 1.59
C LYS A 7 15.96 -1.74 0.13
N PHE A 8 16.83 -2.30 -0.71
CA PHE A 8 16.51 -2.53 -2.13
C PHE A 8 15.31 -3.46 -2.29
N ILE A 9 15.32 -4.62 -1.61
CA ILE A 9 14.20 -5.57 -1.63
C ILE A 9 12.92 -4.93 -1.09
N GLY A 10 13.02 -4.17 0.01
CA GLY A 10 11.87 -3.50 0.60
C GLY A 10 11.17 -2.52 -0.36
N VAL A 11 11.92 -1.80 -1.20
CA VAL A 11 11.34 -0.92 -2.22
C VAL A 11 10.53 -1.72 -3.24
N PHE A 12 11.07 -2.82 -3.77
CA PHE A 12 10.32 -3.67 -4.71
C PHE A 12 9.09 -4.29 -4.08
N VAL A 13 9.19 -4.77 -2.84
CA VAL A 13 8.05 -5.31 -2.11
C VAL A 13 6.96 -4.25 -1.92
N LEU A 14 7.34 -3.00 -1.59
CA LEU A 14 6.40 -1.89 -1.47
C LEU A 14 5.70 -1.60 -2.81
N LEU A 15 6.48 -1.50 -3.89
CA LEU A 15 5.98 -1.19 -5.23
C LEU A 15 5.04 -2.27 -5.76
N ILE A 16 5.45 -3.54 -5.66
CA ILE A 16 4.62 -4.67 -6.09
C ILE A 16 3.37 -4.77 -5.21
N GLY A 17 3.53 -4.58 -3.89
CA GLY A 17 2.42 -4.60 -2.94
C GLY A 17 1.37 -3.53 -3.24
N VAL A 18 1.80 -2.27 -3.42
CA VAL A 18 0.86 -1.17 -3.70
C VAL A 18 0.19 -1.34 -5.05
N MET A 19 0.91 -1.85 -6.05
CA MET A 19 0.35 -2.08 -7.37
C MET A 19 -0.71 -3.19 -7.33
N ALA A 20 -0.39 -4.34 -6.73
CA ALA A 20 -1.35 -5.43 -6.55
C ALA A 20 -2.59 -4.99 -5.76
N TYR A 21 -2.39 -4.24 -4.67
CA TYR A 21 -3.48 -3.71 -3.86
C TYR A 21 -4.36 -2.71 -4.64
N ALA A 22 -3.74 -1.78 -5.37
CA ALA A 22 -4.47 -0.81 -6.19
C ALA A 22 -5.33 -1.52 -7.24
N PHE A 23 -4.81 -2.55 -7.90
CA PHE A 23 -5.59 -3.37 -8.83
C PHE A 23 -6.81 -4.00 -8.14
N VAL A 24 -6.63 -4.60 -6.96
CA VAL A 24 -7.75 -5.18 -6.19
C VAL A 24 -8.80 -4.12 -5.84
N VAL A 25 -8.39 -2.97 -5.31
CA VAL A 25 -9.31 -1.88 -4.92
C VAL A 25 -10.04 -1.32 -6.13
N LEU A 26 -9.34 -1.14 -7.26
CA LEU A 26 -9.93 -0.67 -8.50
C LEU A 26 -10.95 -1.68 -9.04
N THR A 27 -10.59 -2.96 -9.13
CA THR A 27 -11.51 -4.00 -9.62
C THR A 27 -12.74 -4.12 -8.73
N VAL A 28 -12.56 -4.15 -7.40
CA VAL A 28 -13.68 -4.20 -6.45
C VAL A 28 -14.53 -2.93 -6.53
N GLY A 29 -13.90 -1.76 -6.61
CA GLY A 29 -14.59 -0.48 -6.74
C GLY A 29 -15.41 -0.41 -8.03
N GLN A 30 -14.86 -0.83 -9.16
CA GLN A 30 -15.58 -0.86 -10.44
C GLN A 30 -16.76 -1.83 -10.41
N ILE A 31 -16.60 -3.04 -9.85
CA ILE A 31 -17.68 -4.03 -9.82
C ILE A 31 -18.77 -3.65 -8.81
N ARG A 32 -18.41 -3.12 -7.65
CA ARG A 32 -19.34 -2.87 -6.54
C ARG A 32 -19.92 -1.46 -6.52
N MET A 33 -19.21 -0.48 -7.08
CA MET A 33 -19.59 0.93 -7.08
C MET A 33 -19.83 1.47 -8.50
N ALA A 34 -20.13 0.61 -9.48
CA ALA A 34 -20.50 1.04 -10.84
C ALA A 34 -21.75 1.93 -10.84
N ASP A 35 -22.79 1.51 -10.12
CA ASP A 35 -24.08 2.21 -10.04
C ASP A 35 -24.14 3.21 -8.86
N ALA A 36 -23.07 3.30 -8.07
CA ALA A 36 -23.02 4.16 -6.91
C ALA A 36 -22.74 5.62 -7.31
N GLY A 37 -23.28 6.57 -6.54
CA GLY A 37 -23.05 7.99 -6.79
C GLY A 37 -21.57 8.41 -6.60
N PRO A 38 -21.15 9.55 -7.18
CA PRO A 38 -19.75 10.01 -7.16
C PRO A 38 -19.18 10.16 -5.75
N LEU A 39 -20.03 10.58 -4.79
CA LEU A 39 -19.62 10.78 -3.40
C LEU A 39 -19.30 9.44 -2.71
N ALA A 40 -20.06 8.38 -3.02
CA ALA A 40 -19.82 7.05 -2.47
C ALA A 40 -18.55 6.42 -3.05
N GLN A 41 -18.30 6.62 -4.35
CA GLN A 41 -17.04 6.23 -4.98
C GLN A 41 -15.84 6.94 -4.35
N LEU A 42 -15.94 8.26 -4.13
CA LEU A 42 -14.88 9.04 -3.48
C LEU A 42 -14.62 8.55 -2.06
N ALA A 43 -15.66 8.32 -1.25
CA ALA A 43 -15.52 7.79 0.09
C ALA A 43 -14.87 6.40 0.09
N PHE A 44 -15.25 5.52 -0.83
CA PHE A 44 -14.66 4.19 -0.99
C PHE A 44 -13.16 4.27 -1.32
N PHE A 45 -12.78 5.00 -2.36
CA PHE A 45 -11.37 5.11 -2.75
C PHE A 45 -10.52 5.82 -1.68
N ALA A 46 -11.07 6.84 -1.01
CA ALA A 46 -10.40 7.50 0.10
C ALA A 46 -10.14 6.51 1.26
N PHE A 47 -11.17 5.76 1.67
CA PHE A 47 -11.07 4.82 2.78
C PHE A 47 -10.09 3.67 2.48
N PHE A 48 -10.22 3.02 1.31
CA PHE A 48 -9.33 1.93 0.92
C PHE A 48 -7.90 2.43 0.62
N GLY A 49 -7.73 3.65 0.12
CA GLY A 49 -6.43 4.28 -0.02
C GLY A 49 -5.76 4.54 1.34
N LEU A 50 -6.51 5.05 2.32
CA LEU A 50 -6.02 5.29 3.68
C LEU A 50 -5.65 3.99 4.41
N ILE A 51 -6.44 2.92 4.24
CA ILE A 51 -6.14 1.61 4.83
C ILE A 51 -4.75 1.11 4.43
N TRP A 52 -4.32 1.39 3.19
CA TRP A 52 -3.02 0.95 2.68
C TRP A 52 -1.81 1.61 3.38
N ILE A 53 -2.03 2.75 4.04
CA ILE A 53 -0.96 3.44 4.79
C ILE A 53 -0.40 2.53 5.89
N VAL A 54 -1.24 1.72 6.54
CA VAL A 54 -0.80 0.83 7.62
C VAL A 54 0.17 -0.25 7.11
N PRO A 55 -0.15 -1.04 6.06
CA PRO A 55 0.80 -1.94 5.42
C PRO A 55 2.10 -1.24 4.98
N ALA A 56 1.99 -0.08 4.33
CA ALA A 56 3.14 0.67 3.85
C ALA A 56 4.05 1.10 5.01
N ALA A 57 3.48 1.64 6.09
CA ALA A 57 4.21 2.07 7.28
C ALA A 57 4.89 0.88 7.99
N LEU A 58 4.22 -0.26 8.10
CA LEU A 58 4.81 -1.48 8.67
C LEU A 58 6.01 -1.97 7.85
N LEU A 59 5.89 -1.95 6.52
CA LEU A 59 6.95 -2.35 5.62
C LEU A 59 8.15 -1.39 5.71
N ILE A 60 7.90 -0.08 5.70
CA ILE A 60 8.93 0.95 5.86
C ILE A 60 9.63 0.80 7.20
N ARG A 61 8.88 0.60 8.30
CA ARG A 61 9.46 0.39 9.63
C ARG A 61 10.33 -0.86 9.69
N TRP A 62 9.97 -1.91 8.95
CA TRP A 62 10.81 -3.11 8.80
C TRP A 62 12.09 -2.84 8.00
N MET A 63 12.03 -1.96 6.99
CA MET A 63 13.19 -1.50 6.20
C MET A 63 14.11 -0.57 7.00
N GLU A 64 13.56 0.23 7.91
CA GLU A 64 14.30 1.18 8.74
C GLU A 64 14.98 0.53 9.94
N ARG A 65 14.41 -0.54 10.51
CA ARG A 65 14.98 -1.36 11.61
C ARG A 65 16.30 -2.09 11.26
N VAL A 66 17.04 -1.62 10.26
CA VAL A 66 18.27 -2.24 9.75
C VAL A 66 19.51 -1.40 10.07
N GLY A 67 19.38 -0.34 10.87
CA GLY A 67 20.51 0.39 11.47
C GLY A 67 20.62 0.12 12.97
N PRO A 68 21.82 0.00 13.55
CA PRO A 68 21.98 0.03 15.01
C PRO A 68 21.39 1.34 15.55
N PRO A 69 20.82 1.35 16.77
CA PRO A 69 20.48 2.60 17.44
C PRO A 69 21.75 3.46 17.49
N ARG A 70 21.73 4.63 16.86
CA ARG A 70 22.74 5.67 17.04
C ARG A 70 22.38 6.46 18.30
#